data_AF-A0A3B1D2G4-F1
#
_entry.id   AF-A0A3B1D2G4-F1
#
_cell.length_a   1.000
_cell.length_b   1.000
_cell.length_c   1.000
_cell.angle_alpha   90.00
_cell.angle_beta   90.00
_cell.angle_gamma   90.00
#
_symmetry.space_group_name_H-M   'P 1'
#
loop_
_entity.id
_entity.type
_entity.pdbx_description
1 polymer ?
#
loop_
_entity_poly.entity_id
_entity_poly.type
_entity_poly.pdbx_seq_one_letter_code
_entity_poly.pdbx_strand_id
1 'polypeptide(L)' 'MSAVVQDALRIARIERLKNEFNQIQDYWSKKAKEKGILTEKDLAHYLKK' A
#
# COMPACT_ATOMS: atom_id res chain seq x y z
N MET A 1 18.65 12.44 22.75
CA MET A 1 18.27 12.11 21.36
C MET A 1 17.72 13.36 20.71
N SER A 2 18.25 13.81 19.58
CA SER A 2 17.79 15.04 18.90
C SER A 2 16.41 14.84 18.27
N ALA A 3 15.51 15.81 18.41
CA ALA A 3 14.17 15.79 17.83
C ALA A 3 14.20 15.59 16.30
N VAL A 4 15.19 16.17 15.61
CA VAL A 4 15.38 16.00 14.15
C VAL A 4 15.63 14.54 13.77
N VAL A 5 16.43 13.83 14.56
CA VAL A 5 16.72 12.41 14.32
C VAL A 5 15.47 11.56 14.55
N GLN A 6 14.67 11.89 15.56
CA GLN A 6 13.41 11.18 15.83
C GLN A 6 12.38 11.39 14.72
N ASP A 7 12.27 12.60 14.17
CA ASP A 7 11.39 12.89 13.05
C ASP A 7 11.82 12.19 11.77
N ALA A 8 13.11 12.17 11.46
CA ALA A 8 13.64 11.43 10.32
C ALA A 8 13.30 9.92 10.41
N LEU A 9 13.47 9.32 11.60
CA LEU A 9 13.11 7.92 11.84
C LEU A 9 11.60 7.67 11.70
N ARG A 10 10.77 8.59 12.18
CA ARG A 10 9.31 8.51 12.04
C ARG A 10 8.89 8.53 10.57
N ILE A 11 9.45 9.43 9.77
CA ILE A 11 9.17 9.54 8.33
C ILE A 11 9.62 8.26 7.62
N ALA A 12 10.84 7.80 7.88
CA ALA A 12 11.37 6.56 7.28
C ALA A 12 10.47 5.35 7.58
N ARG A 13 9.95 5.24 8.80
CA ARG A 13 8.99 4.18 9.17
C ARG A 13 7.69 4.28 8.38
N ILE A 14 7.13 5.48 8.23
CA ILE A 14 5.88 5.70 7.49
C ILE A 14 6.07 5.31 6.02
N GLU A 15 7.16 5.74 5.39
CA GLU A 15 7.44 5.41 3.99
C GLU A 15 7.64 3.91 3.78
N ARG A 16 8.35 3.24 4.71
CA ARG A 16 8.47 1.77 4.70
C ARG A 16 7.12 1.08 4.75
N LEU A 17 6.25 1.49 5.68
CA LEU A 17 4.92 0.89 5.84
C LEU A 17 4.03 1.13 4.63
N LYS A 18 4.07 2.32 4.02
CA LYS A 18 3.36 2.60 2.76
C LYS A 18 3.83 1.69 1.64
N ASN A 19 5.14 1.49 1.52
CA ASN A 19 5.70 0.63 0.50
C ASN A 19 5.29 -0.84 0.70
N GLU A 20 5.39 -1.36 1.94
CA GLU A 20 4.94 -2.71 2.29
C GLU A 20 3.43 -2.90 2.01
N PHE A 21 2.61 -1.91 2.38
CA PHE A 21 1.18 -1.92 2.10
C PHE A 21 0.89 -2.01 0.60
N ASN A 22 1.52 -1.15 -0.21
CA ASN A 22 1.33 -1.15 -1.67
C ASN A 22 1.73 -2.48 -2.29
N GLN A 23 2.87 -3.06 -1.88
CA GLN A 23 3.33 -4.35 -2.39
C GLN A 23 2.33 -5.49 -2.10
N ILE A 24 1.80 -5.54 -0.87
CA ILE A 24 0.81 -6.55 -0.48
C ILE A 24 -0.49 -6.35 -1.26
N GLN A 25 -0.96 -5.10 -1.36
CA GLN A 25 -2.18 -4.77 -2.09
C GLN A 25 -2.06 -5.16 -3.56
N ASP A 26 -0.98 -4.78 -4.24
CA ASP A 26 -0.76 -5.07 -5.66
C ASP A 26 -0.74 -6.56 -5.94
N TYR A 27 -0.05 -7.33 -5.09
CA TYR A 27 -0.01 -8.79 -5.20
C TYR A 27 -1.42 -9.42 -5.10
N TRP A 28 -2.22 -9.01 -4.11
CA TRP A 28 -3.55 -9.56 -3.92
C TRP A 28 -4.55 -9.07 -4.97
N SER A 29 -4.48 -7.82 -5.40
CA SER A 29 -5.30 -7.29 -6.49
C SER A 29 -5.03 -8.04 -7.80
N LYS A 30 -3.76 -8.31 -8.13
CA LYS A 30 -3.38 -9.12 -9.29
C LYS A 30 -3.95 -10.54 -9.17
N LYS A 31 -3.72 -11.19 -8.03
CA LYS A 31 -4.19 -12.56 -7.80
C LYS A 31 -5.73 -12.69 -7.81
N ALA A 32 -6.44 -11.68 -7.32
CA ALA A 32 -7.89 -11.64 -7.35
C ALA A 32 -8.44 -11.47 -8.77
N LYS A 33 -7.78 -10.64 -9.61
CA LYS A 33 -8.07 -10.52 -11.04
C LYS A 33 -7.86 -11.84 -11.78
N GLU A 34 -6.71 -12.50 -11.56
CA GLU A 34 -6.41 -13.81 -12.16
C GLU A 34 -7.45 -14.87 -11.82
N LYS A 35 -8.00 -14.85 -10.59
CA LYS A 35 -9.05 -15.76 -10.15
C LYS A 35 -10.47 -15.34 -10.56
N GLY A 36 -10.64 -14.19 -11.22
CA GLY A 36 -11.94 -13.64 -11.57
C GLY A 36 -12.78 -13.13 -10.37
N ILE A 37 -12.16 -12.98 -9.20
CA ILE A 37 -12.82 -12.50 -7.97
C ILE A 37 -12.95 -10.97 -7.99
N LEU A 38 -12.06 -10.28 -8.71
CA LEU A 38 -12.04 -8.82 -8.80
C LEU A 38 -11.98 -8.40 -10.26
N THR A 39 -12.97 -7.62 -10.72
CA THR A 39 -12.92 -7.02 -12.06
C THR A 39 -12.17 -5.69 -12.05
N GLU A 40 -11.79 -5.19 -13.23
CA GLU A 40 -11.21 -3.85 -13.37
C GLU A 40 -12.14 -2.74 -12.85
N LYS A 41 -13.46 -2.91 -13.01
CA LYS A 41 -14.45 -1.96 -12.50
C LYS A 41 -14.49 -1.97 -10.98
N ASP A 42 -14.42 -3.15 -10.37
CA ASP A 42 -14.41 -3.29 -8.90
C ASP A 42 -13.13 -2.71 -8.32
N LEU A 43 -11.97 -3.00 -8.92
CA LEU A 43 -10.71 -2.41 -8.49
C LEU A 43 -10.75 -0.88 -8.59
N ALA A 44 -11.27 -0.34 -9.70
CA ALA A 44 -11.40 1.11 -9.86
C ALA A 44 -12.36 1.73 -8.83
N HIS A 45 -13.38 0.99 -8.38
CA HIS A 45 -14.26 1.43 -7.30
C HIS A 45 -13.53 1.45 -5.95
N TYR A 46 -12.79 0.39 -5.61
CA TYR A 46 -12.07 0.31 -4.33
C TYR A 46 -10.86 1.25 -4.22
N LEU A 47 -10.24 1.60 -5.35
CA LEU A 47 -9.13 2.56 -5.40
C LEU A 47 -9.59 4.01 -5.47
N LYS A 48 -10.88 4.28 -5.69
CA LYS A 48 -11.43 5.64 -5.53
C LYS A 48 -11.47 5.95 -4.03
N LYS A 49 -10.60 6.90 -3.66
CA LYS A 49 -10.48 7.45 -2.31
C LYS A 49 -11.76 8.10 -1.82
#